data_AF-A0A523W8N7-F1
#
_entry.id   AF-A0A523W8N7-F1
#
_cell.length_a   1.000
_cell.length_b   1.000
_cell.length_c   1.000
_cell.angle_alpha   90.00
_cell.angle_beta   90.00
_cell.angle_gamma   90.00
#
_symmetry.space_group_name_H-M   'P 1'
#
loop_
_entity.id
_entity.type
_entity.pdbx_description
1 polymer ?
#
loop_
_entity_poly.entity_id
_entity_poly.type
_entity_poly.pdbx_seq_one_letter_code
_entity_poly.pdbx_strand_id
1 'polypeptide(L)'
;MTAFENYFSSLKKVLGNEAIYHIWPDFEPQYDEHEYAWPTIRGLGEVLVLNCGVCDGPSDLRHPRCRECVEKRGKKAKEAYQRVTGRPKAKWSTLFLCRIHTE
;
A
#
# COMPACT_ATOMS: atom_id res chain seq x y z
N MET A 1 -13.73 20.40 7.77
CA MET A 1 -13.96 19.12 8.46
C MET A 1 -15.18 18.43 7.87
N THR A 2 -15.12 17.12 7.63
CA THR A 2 -16.24 16.34 7.10
C THR A 2 -17.33 16.11 8.16
N ALA A 3 -18.54 15.72 7.73
CA ALA A 3 -19.64 15.39 8.66
C ALA A 3 -19.26 14.28 9.65
N PHE A 4 -18.42 13.35 9.19
CA PHE A 4 -17.84 12.29 10.00
C PHE A 4 -16.92 12.85 11.09
N GLU A 5 -16.03 13.78 10.76
CA GLU A 5 -15.13 14.42 11.74
C GLU A 5 -15.89 15.21 12.82
N ASN A 6 -17.00 15.87 12.44
CA ASN A 6 -17.86 16.59 13.40
C ASN A 6 -18.55 15.63 14.39
N TYR A 7 -19.01 14.47 13.92
CA TYR A 7 -19.63 13.45 14.76
C TYR A 7 -18.65 12.92 15.81
N PHE A 8 -17.44 12.55 15.40
CA PHE A 8 -16.43 12.01 16.31
C PHE A 8 -15.85 13.06 17.27
N SER A 9 -15.71 14.32 16.82
CA SER A 9 -15.35 15.42 17.72
C SER A 9 -16.37 15.57 18.86
N SER A 10 -17.65 15.50 18.53
CA SER A 10 -18.74 15.53 19.52
C SER A 10 -18.67 14.34 20.48
N LEU A 11 -18.40 13.14 19.94
CA LEU A 11 -18.26 11.91 20.74
C LEU A 11 -17.11 12.01 21.76
N LYS A 12 -15.95 12.54 21.36
CA LYS A 12 -14.77 12.70 22.23
C LYS A 12 -15.02 13.67 23.39
N LYS A 13 -15.74 14.75 23.13
CA LYS A 13 -16.16 15.72 24.17
C LYS A 13 -17.05 15.07 25.22
N VAL A 14 -17.99 14.22 24.79
CA VAL A 14 -18.90 13.50 25.69
C VAL A 14 -18.15 12.46 26.55
N LEU A 15 -17.12 11.81 25.98
CA LEU A 15 -16.32 10.80 26.68
C LEU A 15 -15.23 11.38 27.59
N GLY A 16 -15.10 12.71 27.67
CA GLY A 16 -14.20 13.40 28.61
C GLY A 16 -12.71 13.15 28.37
N ASN A 17 -12.34 12.69 27.17
CA ASN A 17 -10.96 12.38 26.85
C ASN A 17 -10.56 12.95 25.48
N GLU A 18 -10.31 14.26 25.48
CA GLU A 18 -9.94 15.03 24.28
C GLU A 18 -8.53 14.69 23.77
N ALA A 19 -7.70 14.07 24.61
CA ALA A 19 -6.31 13.72 24.30
C ALA A 19 -6.14 12.32 23.68
N ILE A 20 -7.17 11.46 23.70
CA ILE A 20 -7.06 10.19 22.97
C ILE A 20 -7.16 10.48 21.48
N TYR A 21 -6.05 10.23 20.78
CA TYR A 21 -5.92 10.30 19.34
C TYR A 21 -5.88 11.74 18.79
N HIS A 22 -4.69 12.34 18.79
CA HIS A 22 -4.38 13.52 17.97
C HIS A 22 -4.46 13.23 16.46
N ILE A 23 -4.39 11.96 16.07
CA ILE A 23 -4.46 11.47 14.70
C ILE A 23 -5.46 10.31 14.75
N TRP A 24 -6.59 10.45 14.05
CA TRP A 24 -7.52 9.35 13.84
C TRP A 24 -7.97 9.32 12.37
N PRO A 25 -8.06 8.12 11.76
CA PRO A 25 -7.73 6.81 12.32
C PRO A 25 -6.24 6.51 12.16
N ASP A 26 -5.64 5.84 13.15
CA ASP A 26 -4.45 5.04 12.93
C ASP A 26 -4.82 3.85 12.04
N PHE A 27 -5.07 4.12 10.76
CA PHE A 27 -4.63 3.18 9.76
C PHE A 27 -3.17 3.54 9.51
N GLU A 28 -2.24 2.87 10.18
CA GLU A 28 -1.04 2.51 9.42
C GLU A 28 -1.56 1.69 8.26
N PRO A 29 -1.39 2.10 6.99
CA PRO A 29 -1.75 1.22 5.89
C PRO A 29 -1.00 -0.07 6.13
N GLN A 30 -1.72 -1.11 6.54
CA GLN A 30 -1.18 -2.45 6.62
C GLN A 30 -1.06 -2.87 5.17
N TYR A 31 0.09 -2.56 4.57
CA TYR A 31 0.47 -3.12 3.30
C TYR A 31 0.69 -4.62 3.55
N ASP A 32 -0.41 -5.35 3.50
CA ASP A 32 -0.52 -6.78 3.71
C ASP A 32 -0.17 -7.53 2.41
N GLU A 33 -0.03 -8.85 2.45
CA GLU A 33 0.29 -9.68 1.27
C GLU A 33 -0.73 -9.53 0.13
N HIS A 34 -1.92 -9.01 0.45
CA HIS A 34 -3.01 -8.71 -0.47
C HIS A 34 -2.75 -7.48 -1.36
N GLU A 35 -1.72 -6.68 -1.07
CA GLU A 35 -1.45 -5.45 -1.81
C GLU A 35 -0.60 -5.66 -3.07
N TYR A 36 -0.05 -6.85 -3.29
CA TYR A 36 0.76 -7.14 -4.45
C TYR A 36 0.54 -8.57 -4.93
N ALA A 37 0.76 -8.79 -6.22
CA ALA A 37 0.73 -10.12 -6.82
C ALA A 37 1.99 -10.33 -7.64
N TRP A 38 2.46 -11.58 -7.75
CA TRP A 38 3.57 -11.93 -8.65
C TRP A 38 3.17 -12.99 -9.69
N PRO A 39 2.39 -12.66 -10.72
CA PRO A 39 2.12 -13.62 -11.78
C PRO A 39 3.36 -13.90 -12.64
N THR A 40 3.45 -15.11 -13.19
CA THR A 40 4.36 -15.42 -14.29
C THR A 40 3.65 -15.14 -15.61
N ILE A 41 4.08 -14.10 -16.32
CA ILE A 41 3.51 -13.69 -17.61
C ILE A 41 4.41 -14.18 -18.74
N ARG A 42 3.82 -14.86 -19.74
CA ARG A 42 4.58 -15.36 -20.89
C ARG A 42 5.29 -14.21 -21.61
N GLY A 43 6.61 -14.33 -21.78
CA GLY A 43 7.46 -13.32 -22.40
C GLY A 43 7.99 -12.24 -21.46
N LEU A 44 7.45 -12.10 -20.25
CA LEU A 44 7.91 -11.13 -19.24
C LEU A 44 8.45 -11.79 -17.96
N GLY A 45 8.23 -13.10 -17.79
CA GLY A 45 8.67 -13.85 -16.62
C GLY A 45 7.82 -13.52 -15.39
N GLU A 46 8.43 -13.60 -14.20
CA GLU A 46 7.80 -13.21 -12.94
C GLU A 46 7.71 -11.68 -12.84
N VAL A 47 6.49 -11.17 -12.83
CA VAL A 47 6.20 -9.72 -12.81
C VAL A 47 5.65 -9.33 -11.45
N LEU A 48 6.16 -8.26 -10.85
CA LEU A 48 5.53 -7.70 -9.66
C LEU A 48 4.40 -6.77 -10.08
N VAL A 49 3.18 -7.06 -9.63
CA VAL A 49 2.01 -6.21 -9.82
C VAL A 49 1.71 -5.52 -8.49
N LEU A 50 1.74 -4.18 -8.50
CA LEU A 50 1.39 -3.36 -7.35
C LEU A 50 0.08 -2.64 -7.63
N ASN A 51 -0.90 -2.81 -6.74
CA ASN A 51 -2.12 -2.03 -6.79
C ASN A 51 -1.86 -0.62 -6.23
N CYS A 52 -1.87 0.39 -7.09
CA CYS A 52 -1.84 1.79 -6.72
C CYS A 52 -3.15 2.15 -6.00
N GLY A 53 -3.09 2.20 -4.67
CA GLY A 53 -4.21 2.57 -3.81
C GLY A 53 -4.54 4.07 -3.86
N VAL A 54 -5.16 4.59 -2.80
CA VAL A 54 -5.71 5.96 -2.70
C VAL A 54 -4.65 7.07 -2.62
N CYS A 55 -3.40 6.80 -3.01
CA CYS A 55 -2.43 7.88 -3.16
C CYS A 55 -2.74 8.65 -4.44
N ASP A 56 -2.79 9.98 -4.39
CA ASP A 56 -2.89 10.87 -5.57
C ASP A 56 -1.62 10.86 -6.44
N GLY A 57 -0.83 9.78 -6.38
CA GLY A 57 0.34 9.61 -7.22
C GLY A 57 -0.05 9.24 -8.66
N PRO A 58 0.73 9.66 -9.66
CA PRO A 58 0.43 9.43 -11.07
C PRO A 58 0.67 7.98 -11.54
N SER A 59 0.96 7.04 -10.63
CA SER A 59 1.38 5.67 -10.97
C SER A 59 2.61 5.64 -11.89
N ASP A 60 3.55 6.55 -11.65
CA ASP A 60 4.74 6.75 -12.50
C ASP A 60 5.99 6.87 -11.63
N LEU A 61 7.00 6.03 -11.89
CA LEU A 61 8.28 6.00 -11.15
C LEU A 61 9.11 7.30 -11.27
N ARG A 62 8.80 8.16 -12.24
CA ARG A 62 9.37 9.51 -12.34
C ARG A 62 8.91 10.38 -11.17
N HIS A 63 7.74 10.11 -10.59
CA HIS A 63 7.22 10.83 -9.44
C HIS A 63 7.81 10.29 -8.12
N PRO A 64 8.38 11.15 -7.24
CA PRO A 64 9.04 10.72 -6.00
C PRO A 64 8.17 9.82 -5.12
N ARG A 65 6.91 10.22 -4.90
CA ARG A 65 5.93 9.44 -4.11
C ARG A 65 5.72 8.01 -4.63
N CYS A 66 5.68 7.82 -5.95
CA CYS A 66 5.52 6.50 -6.55
C CYS A 66 6.81 5.68 -6.44
N ARG A 67 7.98 6.31 -6.60
CA ARG A 67 9.27 5.65 -6.40
C ARG A 67 9.42 5.10 -4.99
N GLU A 68 9.16 5.92 -3.98
CA GLU A 68 9.22 5.51 -2.56
C GLU A 68 8.20 4.39 -2.27
N CYS A 69 6.98 4.49 -2.80
CA CYS A 69 5.96 3.46 -2.65
C CYS A 69 6.42 2.12 -3.23
N VAL A 70 7.01 2.15 -4.43
CA VAL A 70 7.52 0.96 -5.13
C VAL A 70 8.71 0.35 -4.41
N GLU A 71 9.64 1.14 -3.90
CA GLU A 71 10.78 0.63 -3.13
C GLU A 71 10.31 -0.07 -1.85
N LYS A 72 9.43 0.58 -1.08
CA LYS A 72 8.89 0.04 0.17
C LYS A 72 8.13 -1.27 -0.06
N ARG A 73 7.21 -1.29 -1.03
CA ARG A 73 6.37 -2.47 -1.32
C ARG A 73 7.15 -3.56 -2.07
N GLY A 74 8.08 -3.17 -2.92
CA GLY A 74 8.98 -4.09 -3.62
C GLY A 74 9.89 -4.86 -2.66
N LYS A 75 10.36 -4.23 -1.57
CA LYS A 75 11.12 -4.91 -0.52
C LYS A 75 10.27 -5.97 0.19
N LYS A 76 9.06 -5.61 0.63
CA LYS A 76 8.09 -6.55 1.24
C LYS A 76 7.81 -7.75 0.32
N ALA A 77 7.57 -7.49 -0.98
CA ALA A 77 7.32 -8.54 -1.94
C ALA A 77 8.52 -9.50 -2.13
N LYS A 78 9.77 -9.01 -2.05
CA LYS A 78 10.96 -9.87 -2.09
C LYS A 78 11.07 -10.77 -0.86
N GLU A 79 10.81 -10.22 0.31
CA GLU A 79 10.83 -10.96 1.58
C GLU A 79 9.76 -12.06 1.56
N ALA A 80 8.54 -11.73 1.11
CA ALA A 80 7.46 -12.70 0.94
C ALA A 80 7.80 -13.77 -0.10
N TYR A 81 8.35 -13.39 -1.26
CA TYR A 81 8.78 -14.33 -2.29
C TYR A 81 9.85 -15.30 -1.76
N GLN A 82 10.85 -14.82 -1.02
CA GLN A 82 11.88 -15.67 -0.44
C GLN A 82 11.29 -16.65 0.59
N ARG A 83 10.37 -16.18 1.44
CA ARG A 83 9.69 -17.03 2.42
C ARG A 83 8.83 -18.11 1.74
N VAL A 84 8.15 -17.80 0.64
CA VAL A 84 7.25 -18.74 -0.07
C VAL A 84 8.01 -19.72 -0.97
N THR A 85 9.06 -19.25 -1.67
CA THR A 85 9.76 -20.06 -2.69
C THR A 85 11.09 -20.62 -2.21
N GLY A 86 11.61 -20.15 -1.07
CA GLY A 86 12.94 -20.47 -0.56
C GLY A 86 14.09 -19.84 -1.36
N ARG A 87 13.80 -19.08 -2.44
CA ARG A 87 14.81 -18.48 -3.32
C ARG A 87 14.94 -16.97 -3.07
N PRO A 88 16.15 -16.43 -2.91
CA PRO A 88 16.32 -14.99 -2.80
C PRO A 88 16.02 -14.29 -4.13
N LYS A 89 15.37 -13.13 -4.07
CA LYS A 89 15.02 -12.31 -5.24
C LYS A 89 15.80 -10.98 -5.20
N ALA A 90 16.85 -10.86 -6.02
CA ALA A 90 17.68 -9.65 -6.01
C ALA A 90 16.92 -8.39 -6.47
N LYS A 91 16.14 -8.50 -7.56
CA LYS A 91 15.28 -7.43 -8.09
C LYS A 91 14.08 -8.00 -8.85
N TRP A 92 13.02 -7.20 -8.94
CA TRP A 92 11.92 -7.43 -9.87
C TRP A 92 12.32 -6.83 -11.22
N SER A 93 12.45 -7.67 -12.25
CA SER A 93 12.83 -7.23 -13.61
C SER A 93 11.72 -6.45 -14.31
N THR A 94 10.47 -6.82 -14.01
CA THR A 94 9.27 -6.22 -14.58
C THR A 94 8.34 -5.86 -13.44
N LEU A 95 7.82 -4.64 -13.47
CA LEU A 95 6.92 -4.12 -12.44
C LEU A 95 5.76 -3.39 -13.11
N PHE A 96 4.54 -3.74 -12.73
CA PHE A 96 3.32 -3.08 -13.17
C PHE A 96 2.72 -2.26 -12.03
N LEU A 97 2.42 -1.00 -12.33
CA LEU A 97 1.66 -0.10 -11.48
C LEU A 97 0.24 -0.03 -12.02
N CYS A 98 -0.69 -0.64 -11.30
CA CYS A 98 -2.07 -0.78 -11.75
C CYS A 98 -3.02 -0.09 -10.77
N ARG A 99 -4.07 0.57 -11.26
CA ARG A 99 -5.22 0.93 -10.44
C ARG A 99 -6.30 -0.12 -10.66
N ILE A 100 -6.56 -0.95 -9.65
CA ILE A 100 -7.52 -2.04 -9.75
C ILE A 100 -8.85 -1.56 -9.18
N HIS A 101 -9.91 -1.65 -9.98
CA HIS A 101 -11.29 -1.40 -9.56
C HIS A 101 -11.97 -2.75 -9.34
N THR A 102 -12.63 -2.91 -8.20
CA THR A 102 -13.45 -4.07 -7.86
C THR A 102 -14.92 -3.66 -7.89
N GLU A 103 -15.76 -4.43 -8.56
CA GLU A 103 -17.22 -4.30 -8.50
C GLU A 103 -17.79 -5.01 -7.28
#